data_AF-A0A1X2AA56-F1
#
_entry.id   AF-A0A1X2AA56-F1
#
_cell.length_a   1.000
_cell.length_b   1.000
_cell.length_c   1.000
_cell.angle_alpha   90.00
_cell.angle_beta   90.00
_cell.angle_gamma   90.00
#
_symmetry.space_group_name_H-M   'P 1'
#
loop_
_entity.id
_entity.type
_entity.pdbx_description
1 polymer ?
#
loop_
_entity_poly.entity_id
_entity_poly.type
_entity_poly.pdbx_seq_one_letter_code
_entity_poly.pdbx_strand_id
1 'polypeptide(L)'
;MGIVTSTSETAFAHAAEAVYDFVTNPANWTKTYPGSAHIGKLPELPLEVGDTWEEAGPDGERIFSWQLAIADRPSLFVFNSVGRLGHDRDGNGGLEGRITVTYRFTRPGRDVTLFSRTMAIEAYKHAPLPDQLFQQANPARIDAYHEAVARELGEIDTGARPA
;
A
#
# COMPACT_ATOMS: atom_id res chain seq x y z
N MET A 1 -20.97 7.78 -8.98
CA MET A 1 -19.72 7.36 -8.35
C MET A 1 -19.72 7.91 -6.94
N GLY A 2 -19.47 7.08 -5.94
CA GLY A 2 -19.08 7.54 -4.61
C GLY A 2 -17.58 7.33 -4.45
N ILE A 3 -16.88 8.27 -3.80
CA ILE A 3 -15.44 8.17 -3.54
C ILE A 3 -15.23 8.44 -2.06
N VAL A 4 -14.57 7.51 -1.37
CA VAL A 4 -14.11 7.69 0.01
C VAL A 4 -12.60 7.82 -0.04
N THR A 5 -12.08 8.94 0.47
CA THR A 5 -10.65 9.21 0.49
C THR A 5 -10.20 9.50 1.91
N SER A 6 -9.07 8.91 2.28
CA SER A 6 -8.34 9.29 3.49
C SER A 6 -6.87 9.47 3.19
N THR A 7 -6.26 10.40 3.93
CA THR A 7 -4.83 10.65 3.91
C THR A 7 -4.36 10.66 5.35
N SER A 8 -3.22 10.03 5.61
CA SER A 8 -2.46 10.27 6.84
C SER A 8 -1.00 10.51 6.53
N GLU A 9 -0.31 11.20 7.44
CA GLU A 9 1.06 11.64 7.28
C GLU A 9 1.87 11.33 8.54
N THR A 10 3.13 10.95 8.37
CA THR A 10 4.04 10.70 9.48
C THR A 10 5.44 11.17 9.13
N ALA A 11 6.10 11.81 10.09
CA ALA A 11 7.49 12.23 9.96
C ALA A 11 8.43 11.09 10.36
N PHE A 12 9.39 10.78 9.50
CA PHE A 12 10.43 9.79 9.71
C PHE A 12 11.78 10.49 9.81
N ALA A 13 12.65 10.01 10.72
CA ALA A 13 14.04 10.46 10.86
C ALA A 13 14.99 9.81 9.82
N HIS A 14 14.44 9.04 8.88
CA HIS A 14 15.19 8.36 7.83
C HIS A 14 15.18 9.19 6.54
N ALA A 15 16.18 9.00 5.67
CA ALA A 15 16.21 9.61 4.35
C ALA A 15 15.00 9.19 3.50
N ALA A 16 14.52 10.08 2.64
CA ALA A 16 13.32 9.82 1.83
C ALA A 16 13.47 8.58 0.94
N GLU A 17 14.67 8.34 0.43
CA GLU A 17 15.08 7.16 -0.31
C GLU A 17 14.87 5.88 0.50
N ALA A 18 15.28 5.86 1.77
CA ALA A 18 15.15 4.67 2.62
C ALA A 18 13.68 4.36 2.92
N VAL A 19 12.88 5.39 3.24
CA VAL A 19 11.44 5.19 3.45
C VAL A 19 10.77 4.74 2.16
N TYR A 20 11.10 5.38 1.02
CA TYR A 20 10.57 5.04 -0.30
C TYR A 20 10.89 3.58 -0.66
N ASP A 21 12.15 3.19 -0.65
CA ASP A 21 12.59 1.84 -1.05
C ASP A 21 11.93 0.77 -0.17
N PHE A 22 11.75 1.06 1.12
CA PHE A 22 11.08 0.14 2.03
C PHE A 22 9.58 -0.02 1.71
N VAL A 23 8.82 1.08 1.59
CA VAL A 23 7.36 1.02 1.44
C VAL A 23 6.88 0.70 0.03
N THR A 24 7.73 0.92 -0.97
CA THR A 24 7.45 0.61 -2.39
C THR A 24 7.84 -0.81 -2.78
N ASN A 25 8.47 -1.57 -1.87
CA ASN A 25 8.63 -3.01 -1.99
C ASN A 25 7.40 -3.73 -1.39
N PRO A 26 6.50 -4.31 -2.21
CA PRO A 26 5.30 -4.97 -1.70
C PRO A 26 5.58 -6.16 -0.79
N ALA A 27 6.74 -6.82 -0.92
CA ALA A 27 7.11 -7.93 -0.04
C ALA A 27 7.21 -7.51 1.45
N ASN A 28 7.43 -6.22 1.73
CA ASN A 28 7.43 -5.70 3.09
C ASN A 28 6.02 -5.49 3.68
N TRP A 29 4.96 -5.54 2.87
CA TRP A 29 3.60 -5.28 3.35
C TRP A 29 3.10 -6.35 4.32
N THR A 30 3.58 -7.60 4.20
CA THR A 30 3.29 -8.67 5.18
C THR A 30 3.85 -8.37 6.57
N LYS A 31 4.79 -7.43 6.68
CA LYS A 31 5.40 -6.98 7.94
C LYS A 31 4.68 -5.73 8.50
N THR A 32 4.01 -4.96 7.65
CA THR A 32 3.53 -3.61 8.02
C THR A 32 2.04 -3.38 7.87
N TYR A 33 1.34 -4.05 6.94
CA TYR A 33 -0.08 -3.82 6.72
C TYR A 33 -0.94 -4.85 7.47
N PRO A 34 -1.80 -4.40 8.43
CA PRO A 34 -2.67 -5.31 9.17
C PRO A 34 -3.64 -6.03 8.23
N GLY A 35 -3.47 -7.34 8.10
CA GLY A 35 -4.30 -8.18 7.24
C GLY A 35 -3.70 -8.51 5.89
N SER A 36 -2.51 -8.01 5.54
CA SER A 36 -1.71 -8.53 4.43
C SER A 36 -0.86 -9.69 4.94
N ALA A 37 -1.03 -10.89 4.36
CA ALA A 37 -0.27 -12.07 4.78
C ALA A 37 0.53 -12.68 3.63
N HIS A 38 0.09 -12.46 2.39
CA HIS A 38 0.69 -13.07 1.21
C HIS A 38 0.84 -12.05 0.09
N ILE A 39 2.01 -12.05 -0.52
CA ILE A 39 2.31 -11.29 -1.74
C ILE A 39 2.65 -12.30 -2.83
N GLY A 40 1.89 -12.24 -3.92
CA GLY A 40 1.99 -13.15 -5.06
C GLY A 40 2.40 -12.42 -6.33
N LYS A 41 3.00 -13.15 -7.27
CA LYS A 41 3.34 -12.66 -8.61
C LYS A 41 4.12 -11.33 -8.62
N LEU A 42 4.93 -11.08 -7.60
CA LEU A 42 5.72 -9.87 -7.49
C LEU A 42 6.89 -9.91 -8.50
N PRO A 43 7.02 -8.93 -9.40
CA PRO A 43 8.17 -8.82 -10.30
C PRO A 43 9.49 -8.54 -9.56
N GLU A 44 10.60 -8.54 -10.31
CA GLU A 44 11.87 -8.08 -9.78
C GLU A 44 11.80 -6.59 -9.43
N LEU A 45 12.49 -6.19 -8.36
CA LEU A 45 12.52 -4.81 -7.89
C LEU A 45 13.72 -4.05 -8.47
N PRO A 46 13.64 -2.73 -8.68
CA PRO A 46 12.47 -1.87 -8.45
C PRO A 46 11.36 -2.09 -9.48
N LEU A 47 10.10 -1.91 -9.07
CA LEU A 47 8.95 -2.05 -9.97
C LEU A 47 8.93 -0.97 -11.05
N GLU A 48 8.47 -1.33 -12.24
CA GLU A 48 8.26 -0.43 -13.38
C GLU A 48 6.78 -0.12 -13.61
N VAL A 49 6.49 1.04 -14.21
CA VAL A 49 5.10 1.43 -14.52
C VAL A 49 4.45 0.38 -15.41
N GLY A 50 3.30 -0.12 -14.98
CA GLY A 50 2.57 -1.21 -15.63
C GLY A 50 2.72 -2.57 -14.93
N ASP A 51 3.75 -2.74 -14.10
CA ASP A 51 3.94 -3.97 -13.32
C ASP A 51 2.76 -4.27 -12.42
N THR A 52 2.46 -5.56 -12.26
CA THR A 52 1.35 -6.05 -11.45
C THR A 52 1.80 -7.06 -10.42
N TRP A 53 1.15 -7.06 -9.26
CA TRP A 53 1.35 -8.05 -8.19
C TRP A 53 0.02 -8.33 -7.49
N GLU A 54 0.00 -9.38 -6.67
CA GLU A 54 -1.17 -9.80 -5.91
C GLU A 54 -0.92 -9.66 -4.40
N GLU A 55 -1.96 -9.31 -3.67
CA GLU A 55 -2.00 -9.28 -2.22
C GLU A 55 -3.18 -10.11 -1.72
N ALA A 56 -2.95 -10.93 -0.70
CA ALA A 56 -4.02 -11.67 -0.02
C ALA A 56 -3.86 -11.63 1.50
N GLY A 57 -5.00 -11.73 2.19
CA GLY A 57 -5.03 -11.86 3.64
C GLY A 57 -4.72 -13.28 4.13
N PRO A 58 -4.76 -13.51 5.45
CA PRO A 58 -4.34 -14.79 6.05
C PRO A 58 -5.12 -16.02 5.57
N ASP A 59 -6.36 -15.82 5.09
CA ASP A 59 -7.14 -16.90 4.49
C ASP A 59 -6.64 -17.28 3.08
N GLY A 60 -5.95 -16.38 2.39
CA GLY A 60 -5.46 -16.58 1.03
C GLY A 60 -6.56 -16.69 -0.04
N GLU A 61 -7.81 -16.36 0.32
CA GLU A 61 -8.99 -16.57 -0.52
C GLU A 61 -9.51 -15.27 -1.16
N ARG A 62 -9.16 -14.11 -0.58
CA ARG A 62 -9.52 -12.79 -1.12
C ARG A 62 -8.30 -12.08 -1.64
N ILE A 63 -8.14 -12.07 -2.97
CA ILE A 63 -6.98 -11.53 -3.66
C ILE A 63 -7.29 -10.15 -4.22
N PHE A 64 -6.39 -9.20 -3.96
CA PHE A 64 -6.34 -7.91 -4.59
C PHE A 64 -5.18 -7.89 -5.58
N SER A 65 -5.51 -7.71 -6.87
CA SER A 65 -4.50 -7.48 -7.90
C SER A 65 -4.19 -5.99 -7.98
N TRP A 66 -2.92 -5.63 -7.99
CA TRP A 66 -2.43 -4.26 -8.03
C TRP A 66 -1.66 -4.01 -9.32
N GLN A 67 -1.63 -2.76 -9.78
CA GLN A 67 -0.81 -2.30 -10.89
C GLN A 67 -0.14 -0.97 -10.54
N LEU A 68 1.16 -0.89 -10.78
CA LEU A 68 1.94 0.33 -10.64
C LEU A 68 1.58 1.32 -11.75
N ALA A 69 1.20 2.54 -11.37
CA ALA A 69 0.87 3.62 -12.29
C ALA A 69 1.93 4.73 -12.34
N ILE A 70 2.61 5.01 -11.22
CA ILE A 70 3.68 6.01 -11.15
C ILE A 70 4.77 5.52 -10.21
N ALA A 71 6.03 5.59 -10.65
CA ALA A 71 7.21 5.47 -9.81
C ALA A 71 8.18 6.62 -10.13
N ASP A 72 8.32 7.55 -9.18
CA ASP A 72 9.25 8.67 -9.24
C ASP A 72 10.02 8.74 -7.92
N ARG A 73 11.16 8.03 -7.85
CA ARG A 73 11.95 7.90 -6.62
C ARG A 73 12.72 9.20 -6.31
N PRO A 74 12.71 9.70 -5.06
CA PRO A 74 12.02 9.16 -3.87
C PRO A 74 10.67 9.85 -3.59
N SER A 75 10.07 10.56 -4.54
CA SER A 75 9.03 11.56 -4.28
C SER A 75 7.59 11.04 -4.36
N LEU A 76 7.31 10.09 -5.27
CA LEU A 76 5.95 9.67 -5.60
C LEU A 76 5.89 8.20 -6.01
N PHE A 77 4.91 7.48 -5.47
CA PHE A 77 4.57 6.13 -5.88
C PHE A 77 3.05 5.96 -5.87
N VAL A 78 2.46 5.55 -7.00
CA VAL A 78 1.00 5.42 -7.15
C VAL A 78 0.69 4.07 -7.77
N PHE A 79 -0.20 3.33 -7.14
CA PHE A 79 -0.67 2.05 -7.66
C PHE A 79 -2.17 1.92 -7.46
N ASN A 80 -2.78 1.08 -8.28
CA ASN A 80 -4.22 0.91 -8.29
C ASN A 80 -4.60 -0.56 -8.31
N SER A 81 -5.75 -0.90 -7.73
CA SER A 81 -6.32 -2.23 -7.88
C SER A 81 -6.79 -2.46 -9.32
N VAL A 82 -6.45 -3.58 -9.94
CA VAL A 82 -6.94 -3.99 -11.26
C VAL A 82 -7.86 -5.21 -11.13
N GLY A 83 -8.88 -5.31 -11.98
CA GLY A 83 -9.88 -6.38 -11.91
C GLY A 83 -10.88 -6.20 -10.76
N ARG A 84 -11.46 -7.31 -10.31
CA ARG A 84 -12.44 -7.35 -9.21
C ARG A 84 -11.73 -7.27 -7.86
N LEU A 85 -12.26 -6.52 -6.90
CA LEU A 85 -11.68 -6.42 -5.57
C LEU A 85 -11.96 -7.71 -4.77
N GLY A 86 -10.92 -8.38 -4.27
CA GLY A 86 -11.07 -9.60 -3.46
C GLY A 86 -11.57 -10.80 -4.28
N HIS A 87 -11.02 -11.00 -5.48
CA HIS A 87 -11.30 -12.16 -6.33
C HIS A 87 -10.61 -13.43 -5.80
N ASP A 88 -11.05 -14.60 -6.26
CA ASP A 88 -10.37 -15.87 -5.97
C ASP A 88 -9.15 -16.12 -6.88
N ARG A 89 -8.45 -17.24 -6.72
CA ARG A 89 -7.24 -17.56 -7.50
C ARG A 89 -7.45 -17.67 -9.01
N ASP A 90 -8.66 -17.99 -9.43
CA ASP A 90 -9.04 -18.12 -10.84
C ASP A 90 -9.54 -16.78 -11.41
N GLY A 91 -9.57 -15.72 -10.60
CA GLY A 91 -10.06 -14.39 -11.00
C GLY A 91 -11.58 -14.25 -10.93
N ASN A 92 -12.28 -15.23 -10.33
CA ASN A 92 -13.74 -15.19 -10.21
C ASN A 92 -14.18 -14.47 -8.94
N GLY A 93 -15.45 -14.07 -8.92
CA GLY A 93 -16.05 -13.35 -7.81
C GLY A 93 -15.46 -11.95 -7.61
N GLY A 94 -15.40 -11.52 -6.35
CA GLY A 94 -14.97 -10.17 -5.98
C GLY A 94 -15.99 -9.07 -6.31
N LEU A 95 -15.60 -7.84 -6.05
CA LEU A 95 -16.47 -6.66 -6.13
C LEU A 95 -16.07 -5.73 -7.28
N GLU A 96 -17.05 -5.04 -7.88
CA GLU A 96 -16.76 -3.96 -8.82
C GLU A 96 -16.41 -2.67 -8.08
N GLY A 97 -15.19 -2.19 -8.27
CA GLY A 97 -14.73 -0.95 -7.68
C GLY A 97 -13.27 -0.72 -8.01
N ARG A 98 -12.72 0.38 -7.49
CA ARG A 98 -11.32 0.73 -7.68
C ARG A 98 -10.75 1.25 -6.37
N ILE A 99 -9.55 0.81 -6.05
CA ILE A 99 -8.74 1.36 -4.98
C ILE A 99 -7.50 1.99 -5.63
N THR A 100 -7.21 3.23 -5.26
CA THR A 100 -6.00 3.94 -5.65
C THR A 100 -5.23 4.30 -4.39
N VAL A 101 -3.96 3.94 -4.35
CA VAL A 101 -3.06 4.29 -3.25
C VAL A 101 -1.97 5.20 -3.78
N THR A 102 -1.73 6.31 -3.09
CA THR A 102 -0.71 7.32 -3.44
C THR A 102 0.21 7.55 -2.25
N TYR A 103 1.50 7.38 -2.46
CA TYR A 103 2.57 7.73 -1.54
C TYR A 103 3.25 9.01 -2.01
N ARG A 104 3.42 9.98 -1.11
CA ARG A 104 4.24 11.17 -1.34
C ARG A 104 5.27 11.31 -0.24
N PHE A 105 6.46 11.75 -0.62
CA PHE A 105 7.55 12.00 0.30
C PHE A 105 8.03 13.42 0.10
N THR A 106 8.09 14.18 1.20
CA THR A 106 8.63 15.54 1.20
C THR A 106 9.66 15.68 2.31
N ARG A 107 10.53 16.69 2.21
CA ARG A 107 11.57 16.95 3.22
C ARG A 107 11.34 18.33 3.87
N PRO A 108 10.45 18.42 4.87
CA PRO A 108 10.11 19.71 5.49
C PRO A 108 11.24 20.28 6.36
N GLY A 109 12.24 19.48 6.71
CA GLY A 109 13.40 19.88 7.49
C GLY A 109 14.64 19.07 7.13
N ARG A 110 15.79 19.49 7.66
CA ARG A 110 17.04 18.73 7.54
C ARG A 110 16.85 17.37 8.23
N ASP A 111 17.13 16.29 7.52
CA ASP A 111 17.07 14.91 8.01
C ASP A 111 15.66 14.43 8.43
N VAL A 112 14.60 15.10 7.96
CA VAL A 112 13.20 14.67 8.18
C VAL A 112 12.54 14.37 6.85
N THR A 113 11.93 13.18 6.74
CA THR A 113 11.04 12.81 5.64
C THR A 113 9.60 12.79 6.14
N LEU A 114 8.73 13.62 5.55
CA LEU A 114 7.29 13.49 5.73
C LEU A 114 6.74 12.54 4.67
N PHE A 115 6.26 11.38 5.11
CA PHE A 115 5.58 10.40 4.26
C PHE A 115 4.07 10.55 4.41
N SER A 116 3.39 10.84 3.30
CA SER A 116 1.95 10.99 3.17
C SER A 116 1.40 9.82 2.35
N ARG A 117 0.42 9.09 2.91
CA ARG A 117 -0.27 7.98 2.26
C ARG A 117 -1.75 8.32 2.10
N THR A 118 -2.20 8.39 0.86
CA THR A 118 -3.61 8.56 0.50
C THR A 118 -4.17 7.24 -0.04
N MET A 119 -5.35 6.85 0.43
CA MET A 119 -6.16 5.77 -0.14
C MET A 119 -7.49 6.35 -0.62
N ALA A 120 -7.84 6.09 -1.87
CA ALA A 120 -9.14 6.42 -2.45
C ALA A 120 -9.85 5.14 -2.87
N ILE A 121 -11.10 4.96 -2.43
CA ILE A 121 -11.97 3.84 -2.78
C ILE A 121 -13.15 4.37 -3.58
N GLU A 122 -13.28 3.93 -4.83
CA GLU A 122 -14.33 4.33 -5.76
C GLU A 122 -15.40 3.24 -5.86
N ALA A 123 -16.63 3.58 -5.50
CA ALA A 123 -17.81 2.71 -5.55
C ALA A 123 -18.78 3.12 -6.67
N TYR A 124 -19.08 2.19 -7.55
CA TYR A 124 -19.90 2.45 -8.74
C TYR A 124 -21.39 2.48 -8.37
N LYS A 125 -22.19 3.33 -9.02
CA LYS A 125 -23.62 3.50 -8.64
C LYS A 125 -24.41 2.20 -8.75
N HIS A 126 -24.10 1.39 -9.76
CA HIS A 126 -24.77 0.11 -10.03
C HIS A 126 -24.18 -1.06 -9.23
N ALA A 127 -23.04 -0.87 -8.58
CA ALA A 127 -22.32 -1.89 -7.83
C ALA A 127 -21.78 -1.27 -6.52
N PRO A 128 -22.66 -1.02 -5.53
CA PRO A 128 -22.23 -0.47 -4.25
C PRO A 128 -21.28 -1.43 -3.54
N LEU A 129 -20.25 -0.88 -2.88
CA LEU A 129 -19.28 -1.65 -2.10
C LEU A 129 -19.78 -1.81 -0.65
N PRO A 130 -19.48 -2.94 0.00
CA PRO A 130 -19.87 -3.16 1.39
C PRO A 130 -19.07 -2.27 2.34
N ASP A 131 -19.70 -1.86 3.46
CA ASP A 131 -19.10 -0.98 4.47
C ASP A 131 -17.74 -1.45 4.98
N GLN A 132 -17.56 -2.78 5.11
CA GLN A 132 -16.30 -3.38 5.53
C GLN A 132 -15.13 -2.97 4.65
N LEU A 133 -15.34 -2.75 3.35
CA LEU A 133 -14.28 -2.33 2.44
C LEU A 133 -13.83 -0.90 2.77
N PHE A 134 -14.75 0.00 3.11
CA PHE A 134 -14.44 1.39 3.48
C PHE A 134 -13.72 1.51 4.81
N GLN A 135 -13.79 0.50 5.70
CA GLN A 135 -13.02 0.49 6.95
C GLN A 135 -11.50 0.50 6.71
N GLN A 136 -11.04 0.04 5.54
CA GLN A 136 -9.62 0.12 5.15
C GLN A 136 -9.13 1.55 4.95
N ALA A 137 -10.05 2.47 4.60
CA ALA A 137 -9.77 3.89 4.48
C ALA A 137 -9.82 4.62 5.84
N ASN A 138 -10.04 3.93 6.97
CA ASN A 138 -9.95 4.58 8.27
C ASN A 138 -8.49 5.05 8.53
N PRO A 139 -8.24 6.35 8.81
CA PRO A 139 -6.89 6.86 9.08
C PRO A 139 -6.12 6.06 10.12
N ALA A 140 -6.78 5.51 11.16
CA ALA A 140 -6.14 4.68 12.17
C ALA A 140 -5.45 3.42 11.59
N ARG A 141 -5.95 2.89 10.45
CA ARG A 141 -5.29 1.77 9.73
C ARG A 141 -4.03 2.23 9.00
N ILE A 142 -4.05 3.45 8.47
CA ILE A 142 -2.90 4.07 7.82
C ILE A 142 -1.81 4.40 8.86
N ASP A 143 -2.22 4.91 10.01
CA ASP A 143 -1.31 5.22 11.12
C ASP A 143 -0.64 3.96 11.66
N ALA A 144 -1.41 2.88 11.89
CA ALA A 144 -0.84 1.59 12.30
C ALA A 144 0.17 1.04 11.27
N TYR A 145 -0.07 1.26 9.99
CA TYR A 145 0.88 0.93 8.92
C TYR A 145 2.15 1.80 9.02
N HIS A 146 2.04 3.10 9.24
CA HIS A 146 3.21 3.98 9.43
C HIS A 146 4.02 3.62 10.68
N GLU A 147 3.37 3.29 11.79
CA GLU A 147 4.03 2.82 13.01
C GLU A 147 4.83 1.53 12.75
N ALA A 148 4.25 0.59 11.99
CA ALA A 148 4.96 -0.63 11.62
C ALA A 148 6.14 -0.34 10.69
N VAL A 149 6.00 0.56 9.71
CA VAL A 149 7.12 1.02 8.87
C VAL A 149 8.24 1.61 9.72
N ALA A 150 7.91 2.47 10.69
CA ALA A 150 8.91 3.09 11.57
C ALA A 150 9.67 2.05 12.40
N ARG A 151 8.96 1.04 12.92
CA ARG A 151 9.56 -0.07 13.66
C ARG A 151 10.51 -0.88 12.78
N GLU A 152 10.06 -1.32 11.61
CA GLU A 152 10.90 -2.17 10.73
C GLU A 152 12.14 -1.41 10.22
N LEU A 153 12.02 -0.12 9.91
CA LEU A 153 13.17 0.72 9.54
C LEU A 153 14.19 0.85 10.70
N GLY A 154 13.71 1.06 11.93
CA GLY A 154 14.58 1.11 13.12
C GLY A 154 15.30 -0.22 13.41
N GLU A 155 14.68 -1.36 13.11
CA GLU A 155 15.32 -2.67 13.23
C GLU A 155 16.40 -2.91 12.17
N ILE A 156 16.21 -2.41 10.95
CA ILE A 156 17.22 -2.45 9.88
C ILE A 156 18.44 -1.63 10.28
N ASP A 157 18.24 -0.41 10.80
CA ASP A 157 19.33 0.48 11.22
C ASP A 157 20.16 -0.08 12.38
N THR A 158 19.52 -0.83 13.28
CA THR A 158 20.20 -1.43 14.45
C THR A 158 20.87 -2.77 14.15
N GLY A 159 20.73 -3.30 12.92
CA GLY A 159 21.27 -4.60 12.53
C GLY A 159 20.63 -5.78 13.28
N ALA A 160 19.47 -5.56 13.92
CA ALA A 160 18.78 -6.56 14.72
C ALA A 160 18.13 -7.67 13.87
N ARG A 161 18.07 -7.49 12.55
CA ARG A 161 17.59 -8.48 11.57
C ARG A 161 18.46 -8.41 10.31
N PRO A 162 19.03 -9.51 9.79
CA PRO A 162 19.74 -9.48 8.50
C PRO A 162 18.74 -9.22 7.37
N ALA A 163 19.21 -8.46 6.38
CA ALA A 163 18.45 -7.99 5.20
C ALA A 163 17.84 -9.14 4.38
#